data_AF-A0A352AX94-F1
#
_entry.id   AF-A0A352AX94-F1
#
_cell.length_a   1.000
_cell.length_b   1.000
_cell.length_c   1.000
_cell.angle_alpha   90.00
_cell.angle_beta   90.00
_cell.angle_gamma   90.00
#
_symmetry.space_group_name_H-M   'P 1'
#
loop_
_entity.id
_entity.type
_entity.pdbx_description
1 polymer ?
#
loop_
_entity_poly.entity_id
_entity_poly.type
_entity_poly.pdbx_seq_one_letter_code
_entity_poly.pdbx_strand_id
1 'polypeptide(L)'
;MTHVEQRFEQYHTPEFAHCTKALQMLLDVVQRDGYLQISTDLNTFGAITQELFNVAQGYAQDTPEEFPYPQEKSLLSLFDQGVVSQFVTALTQWEKVLLDPRQSTRNTNTPEDASVRIVTEQDIDVFATHINVTSQSLTKVKEKFAAYGDIEKMAISVSFWVLQEATDALVQRISLLAAFVKITSQNIYTIADVQHILAGDIATYSDAQLSATVRYLMDNGEGFALANTVYEHLRIEALYKKVQYTWTEAFFLTAFLHVPFTYFDQLDWMYQEFWIKFYALRAQTAGIPITYVFQKHLYYETNNLADFALQNIFLFYALDENEEVMLLHPESGPTILKDLLHDYMRRLGDKFSDGYLREAYIDEHIAQSPSKGIMKHVLRKMLYLYSHLKTADLIEKNRGSEVTEKDVYENQLVHLLTWWMNEDFWPLIAEYFTTSHTPPAVVPLKIFLSQIQAHESLEQADRQDKIIRFSEFLRSAHILQEVEDLLVYNEQTGAFEWNDEVLVSSR
;
A
#
# COMPACT_ATOMS: atom_id res chain seq x y z
N MET A 1 -29.95 4.05 2.17
CA MET A 1 -28.56 3.67 2.48
C MET A 1 -27.78 3.82 1.19
N THR A 2 -27.10 4.95 1.03
CA THR A 2 -26.32 5.27 -0.16
C THR A 2 -25.06 4.42 -0.20
N HIS A 3 -24.77 3.88 -1.38
CA HIS A 3 -23.89 2.73 -1.60
C HIS A 3 -22.45 3.16 -1.89
N VAL A 4 -21.86 4.01 -1.03
CA VAL A 4 -20.49 4.52 -1.23
C VAL A 4 -19.74 4.55 0.11
N GLU A 5 -19.48 3.38 0.67
CA GLU A 5 -18.51 3.18 1.74
C GLU A 5 -17.50 2.15 1.25
N GLN A 6 -16.51 2.61 0.48
CA GLN A 6 -15.47 1.74 -0.08
C GLN A 6 -14.28 1.70 0.88
N ARG A 7 -13.86 0.50 1.28
CA ARG A 7 -12.64 0.30 2.08
C ARG A 7 -11.43 0.40 1.14
N PHE A 8 -10.32 0.98 1.59
CA PHE A 8 -9.07 1.03 0.80
C PHE A 8 -8.65 -0.37 0.31
N GLU A 9 -8.83 -1.35 1.19
CA GLU A 9 -8.65 -2.78 0.98
C GLU A 9 -9.70 -3.44 0.06
N GLN A 10 -10.67 -2.73 -0.55
CA GLN A 10 -11.59 -3.26 -1.58
C GLN A 10 -11.11 -2.97 -3.00
N TYR A 11 -10.24 -1.97 -3.19
CA TYR A 11 -9.87 -1.49 -4.51
C TYR A 11 -8.71 -2.27 -5.17
N HIS A 12 -8.01 -3.11 -4.43
CA HIS A 12 -6.84 -3.86 -4.89
C HIS A 12 -7.02 -5.40 -4.92
N THR A 13 -8.12 -5.92 -5.53
CA THR A 13 -8.44 -7.39 -5.62
C THR A 13 -8.27 -7.85 -7.05
N PRO A 14 -8.06 -9.17 -7.27
CA PRO A 14 -7.18 -9.68 -8.30
C PRO A 14 -7.64 -9.21 -9.67
N GLU A 15 -6.65 -8.98 -10.53
CA GLU A 15 -6.81 -8.65 -11.94
C GLU A 15 -7.14 -7.18 -12.17
N PHE A 16 -6.09 -6.43 -12.47
CA PHE A 16 -6.11 -5.28 -13.35
C PHE A 16 -7.10 -5.41 -14.55
N ALA A 17 -7.48 -6.64 -14.93
CA ALA A 17 -8.59 -6.94 -15.84
C ALA A 17 -9.94 -6.32 -15.44
N HIS A 18 -10.25 -6.12 -14.15
CA HIS A 18 -11.48 -5.43 -13.72
C HIS A 18 -11.50 -3.97 -14.16
N CYS A 19 -10.40 -3.24 -14.00
CA CYS A 19 -10.26 -1.89 -14.53
C CYS A 19 -10.37 -1.89 -16.06
N THR A 20 -9.65 -2.81 -16.73
CA THR A 20 -9.70 -2.93 -18.20
C THR A 20 -11.14 -3.18 -18.68
N LYS A 21 -11.89 -4.03 -17.99
CA LYS A 21 -13.30 -4.32 -18.27
C LYS A 21 -14.21 -3.12 -17.98
N ALA A 22 -13.97 -2.39 -16.89
CA ALA A 22 -14.72 -1.18 -16.57
C ALA A 22 -14.55 -0.11 -17.66
N LEU A 23 -13.31 0.12 -18.10
CA LEU A 23 -12.99 1.03 -19.20
C LEU A 23 -13.57 0.56 -20.53
N GLN A 24 -13.55 -0.76 -20.82
CA GLN A 24 -14.22 -1.32 -22.00
C GLN A 24 -15.72 -1.03 -21.97
N MET A 25 -16.40 -1.29 -20.84
CA MET A 25 -17.83 -1.03 -20.70
C MET A 25 -18.17 0.44 -20.92
N LEU A 26 -17.32 1.35 -20.43
CA LEU A 26 -17.50 2.79 -20.66
C LEU A 26 -17.26 3.15 -22.13
N LEU A 27 -16.26 2.55 -22.75
CA LEU A 27 -15.96 2.75 -24.17
C LEU A 27 -17.10 2.26 -25.07
N ASP A 28 -17.71 1.12 -24.75
CA ASP A 28 -18.89 0.61 -25.45
C ASP A 28 -20.04 1.63 -25.39
N VAL A 29 -20.21 2.34 -24.26
CA VAL A 29 -21.20 3.42 -24.13
C VAL A 29 -20.83 4.64 -24.96
N VAL A 30 -19.55 5.00 -25.03
CA VAL A 30 -19.06 6.11 -25.87
C VAL A 30 -19.27 5.80 -27.36
N GLN A 31 -19.06 4.55 -27.77
CA GLN A 31 -19.10 4.13 -29.17
C GLN A 31 -20.50 3.68 -29.64
N ARG A 32 -21.47 3.48 -28.75
CA ARG A 32 -22.81 3.04 -29.14
C ARG A 32 -23.55 4.11 -29.94
N ASP A 33 -24.36 3.65 -30.90
CA ASP A 33 -25.33 4.50 -31.58
C ASP A 33 -26.61 4.66 -30.72
N GLY A 34 -26.48 5.44 -29.65
CA GLY A 34 -27.54 5.73 -28.67
C GLY A 34 -28.35 6.99 -29.00
N TYR A 35 -29.37 7.28 -28.18
CA TYR A 35 -30.11 8.54 -28.31
C TYR A 35 -29.23 9.74 -27.95
N LEU A 36 -28.39 9.55 -26.92
CA LEU A 36 -27.33 10.46 -26.53
C LEU A 36 -25.97 9.95 -27.02
N GLN A 37 -25.38 10.65 -27.99
CA GLN A 37 -24.07 10.33 -28.55
C GLN A 37 -22.98 11.18 -27.89
N ILE A 38 -21.92 10.53 -27.41
CA ILE A 38 -20.75 11.18 -26.82
C ILE A 38 -19.71 11.45 -27.92
N SER A 39 -19.11 12.64 -27.94
CA SER A 39 -18.05 12.97 -28.91
C SER A 39 -16.77 12.20 -28.61
N THR A 40 -16.12 11.72 -29.67
CA THR A 40 -14.79 11.09 -29.66
C THR A 40 -13.71 12.02 -30.23
N ASP A 41 -14.00 13.32 -30.37
CA ASP A 41 -13.02 14.32 -30.80
C ASP A 41 -11.85 14.45 -29.80
N LEU A 42 -10.73 15.01 -30.24
CA LEU A 42 -9.55 15.21 -29.40
C LEU A 42 -9.90 15.98 -28.11
N ASN A 43 -9.34 15.54 -26.98
CA ASN A 43 -9.54 16.11 -25.64
C ASN A 43 -10.97 16.02 -25.09
N THR A 44 -11.86 15.23 -25.68
CA THR A 44 -13.19 14.95 -25.10
C THR A 44 -13.15 13.79 -24.11
N PHE A 45 -14.18 13.69 -23.28
CA PHE A 45 -14.41 12.54 -22.40
C PHE A 45 -14.31 11.20 -23.14
N GLY A 46 -14.84 11.12 -24.36
CA GLY A 46 -14.77 9.92 -25.20
C GLY A 46 -13.34 9.56 -25.62
N ALA A 47 -12.56 10.54 -26.09
CA ALA A 47 -11.16 10.32 -26.46
C ALA A 47 -10.29 9.96 -25.25
N ILE A 48 -10.48 10.65 -24.12
CA ILE A 48 -9.77 10.36 -22.86
C ILE A 48 -10.07 8.94 -22.38
N THR A 49 -11.34 8.51 -22.43
CA THR A 49 -11.73 7.14 -22.08
C THR A 49 -11.04 6.11 -22.96
N GLN A 50 -10.99 6.36 -24.28
CA GLN A 50 -10.31 5.46 -25.23
C GLN A 50 -8.81 5.36 -24.93
N GLU A 51 -8.14 6.49 -24.62
CA GLU A 51 -6.72 6.49 -24.28
C GLU A 51 -6.45 5.78 -22.94
N LEU A 52 -7.26 6.02 -21.91
CA LEU A 52 -7.17 5.30 -20.64
C LEU A 52 -7.33 3.79 -20.83
N PHE A 53 -8.28 3.38 -21.66
CA PHE A 53 -8.47 1.98 -22.02
C PHE A 53 -7.24 1.39 -22.73
N ASN A 54 -6.64 2.12 -23.66
CA ASN A 54 -5.43 1.67 -24.37
C ASN A 54 -4.24 1.53 -23.42
N VAL A 55 -4.02 2.50 -22.53
CA VAL A 55 -2.99 2.45 -21.48
C VAL A 55 -3.22 1.22 -20.59
N ALA A 56 -4.46 1.00 -20.17
CA ALA A 56 -4.80 -0.16 -19.36
C ALA A 56 -4.52 -1.48 -20.12
N GLN A 57 -4.98 -1.61 -21.36
CA GLN A 57 -4.69 -2.81 -22.15
C GLN A 57 -3.19 -3.08 -22.30
N GLY A 58 -2.36 -2.05 -22.46
CA GLY A 58 -0.90 -2.20 -22.45
C GLY A 58 -0.40 -2.89 -21.19
N TYR A 59 -0.79 -2.38 -20.01
CA TYR A 59 -0.42 -2.98 -18.72
C TYR A 59 -0.97 -4.38 -18.45
N ALA A 60 -2.04 -4.78 -19.15
CA ALA A 60 -2.59 -6.13 -19.07
C ALA A 60 -1.82 -7.13 -19.93
N GLN A 61 -1.13 -6.66 -20.99
CA GLN A 61 -0.38 -7.48 -21.93
C GLN A 61 1.12 -7.60 -21.56
N ASP A 62 1.66 -6.63 -20.83
CA ASP A 62 3.06 -6.65 -20.37
C ASP A 62 3.30 -7.70 -19.27
N THR A 63 4.34 -8.51 -19.46
CA THR A 63 4.78 -9.59 -18.56
C THR A 63 5.48 -9.07 -17.29
N PRO A 64 5.52 -9.87 -16.20
CA PRO A 64 5.81 -9.38 -14.84
C PRO A 64 7.19 -8.79 -14.55
N GLU A 65 8.18 -8.99 -15.41
CA GLU A 65 9.60 -8.89 -15.02
C GLU A 65 10.25 -7.55 -15.35
N GLU A 66 9.60 -6.67 -16.13
CA GLU A 66 10.12 -5.35 -16.47
C GLU A 66 8.97 -4.32 -16.47
N PHE A 67 8.41 -3.99 -15.30
CA PHE A 67 7.38 -2.95 -15.21
C PHE A 67 8.00 -1.56 -14.95
N PRO A 68 8.00 -0.64 -15.94
CA PRO A 68 8.61 0.69 -15.74
C PRO A 68 7.78 1.63 -14.83
N TYR A 69 6.48 1.35 -14.57
CA TYR A 69 5.59 2.27 -13.83
C TYR A 69 4.56 1.57 -12.91
N PRO A 70 4.98 0.94 -11.79
CA PRO A 70 4.06 0.25 -10.87
C PRO A 70 2.98 1.18 -10.28
N GLN A 71 3.30 2.45 -10.04
CA GLN A 71 2.36 3.48 -9.59
C GLN A 71 1.14 3.67 -10.50
N GLU A 72 1.30 3.68 -11.83
CA GLU A 72 0.17 3.87 -12.77
C GLU A 72 -0.79 2.69 -12.70
N LYS A 73 -0.23 1.48 -12.71
CA LYS A 73 -1.00 0.24 -12.61
C LYS A 73 -1.80 0.18 -11.31
N SER A 74 -1.20 0.57 -10.19
CA SER A 74 -1.87 0.65 -8.89
C SER A 74 -3.03 1.64 -8.89
N LEU A 75 -2.85 2.84 -9.44
CA LEU A 75 -3.92 3.85 -9.48
C LEU A 75 -5.04 3.48 -10.45
N LEU A 76 -4.70 2.94 -11.62
CA LEU A 76 -5.68 2.41 -12.56
C LEU A 76 -6.50 1.27 -11.93
N SER A 77 -5.89 0.43 -11.10
CA SER A 77 -6.62 -0.66 -10.42
C SER A 77 -7.72 -0.17 -9.47
N LEU A 78 -7.65 1.08 -8.98
CA LEU A 78 -8.71 1.70 -8.19
C LEU A 78 -9.98 2.01 -9.00
N PHE A 79 -9.91 1.98 -10.33
CA PHE A 79 -11.05 2.26 -11.19
C PHE A 79 -11.95 1.03 -11.29
N ASP A 80 -13.02 1.03 -10.50
CA ASP A 80 -13.92 -0.11 -10.34
C ASP A 80 -15.04 -0.17 -11.40
N GLN A 81 -15.57 -1.38 -11.62
CA GLN A 81 -16.71 -1.61 -12.52
C GLN A 81 -18.03 -1.07 -11.96
N GLY A 82 -18.11 -0.81 -10.65
CA GLY A 82 -19.32 -0.37 -9.96
C GLY A 82 -19.77 1.02 -10.40
N VAL A 83 -18.86 2.00 -10.42
CA VAL A 83 -19.17 3.38 -10.85
C VAL A 83 -19.59 3.42 -12.32
N VAL A 84 -18.94 2.65 -13.18
CA VAL A 84 -19.31 2.54 -14.60
C VAL A 84 -20.69 1.90 -14.74
N SER A 85 -20.96 0.82 -13.99
CA SER A 85 -22.26 0.14 -14.04
C SER A 85 -23.41 1.01 -13.55
N GLN A 86 -23.17 1.82 -12.52
CA GLN A 86 -24.14 2.82 -12.02
C GLN A 86 -24.44 3.86 -13.10
N PHE A 87 -23.40 4.42 -13.73
CA PHE A 87 -23.56 5.36 -14.85
C PHE A 87 -24.33 4.74 -16.03
N VAL A 88 -23.91 3.56 -16.52
CA VAL A 88 -24.58 2.88 -17.65
C VAL A 88 -26.05 2.60 -17.34
N THR A 89 -26.35 2.15 -16.12
CA THR A 89 -27.72 1.87 -15.68
C THR A 89 -28.55 3.14 -15.62
N ALA A 90 -28.02 4.21 -15.01
CA ALA A 90 -28.70 5.50 -14.90
C ALA A 90 -28.94 6.13 -16.27
N LEU A 91 -27.95 6.07 -17.18
CA LEU A 91 -28.05 6.59 -18.54
C LEU A 91 -29.12 5.84 -19.34
N THR A 92 -29.07 4.51 -19.29
CA THR A 92 -30.06 3.65 -19.98
C THR A 92 -31.47 3.89 -19.43
N GLN A 93 -31.61 4.05 -18.12
CA GLN A 93 -32.91 4.33 -17.50
C GLN A 93 -33.43 5.70 -17.90
N TRP A 94 -32.58 6.73 -17.88
CA TRP A 94 -32.96 8.08 -18.29
C TRP A 94 -33.35 8.13 -19.77
N GLU A 95 -32.60 7.49 -20.67
CA GLU A 95 -32.96 7.40 -22.09
C GLU A 95 -34.33 6.72 -22.30
N LYS A 96 -34.62 5.65 -21.56
CA LYS A 96 -35.94 5.00 -21.61
C LYS A 96 -37.06 5.93 -21.16
N VAL A 97 -36.87 6.64 -20.04
CA VAL A 97 -37.86 7.60 -19.51
C VAL A 97 -38.01 8.82 -20.43
N LEU A 98 -36.93 9.26 -21.08
CA LEU A 98 -36.96 10.35 -22.06
C LEU A 98 -37.73 9.97 -23.33
N LEU A 99 -37.65 8.71 -23.77
CA LEU A 99 -38.37 8.22 -24.93
C LEU A 99 -39.84 7.92 -24.62
N ASP A 100 -40.11 7.38 -23.43
CA ASP A 100 -41.44 7.05 -22.92
C ASP A 100 -41.55 7.33 -21.41
N PRO A 101 -42.00 8.54 -21.01
CA PRO A 101 -42.11 8.93 -19.60
C PRO A 101 -43.04 8.05 -18.76
N ARG A 102 -43.93 7.28 -19.41
CA ARG A 102 -44.84 6.34 -18.74
C ARG A 102 -44.11 5.12 -18.20
N GLN A 103 -42.90 4.86 -18.68
CA GLN A 103 -42.01 3.82 -18.16
C GLN A 103 -41.26 4.24 -16.89
N SER A 104 -41.46 5.46 -16.41
CA SER A 104 -41.05 5.84 -15.06
C SER A 104 -41.81 4.97 -14.06
N THR A 105 -41.19 3.86 -13.66
CA THR A 105 -41.65 3.08 -12.52
C THR A 105 -41.69 4.04 -11.33
N ARG A 106 -42.88 4.29 -10.76
CA ARG A 106 -43.02 4.80 -9.39
C ARG A 106 -42.37 3.78 -8.45
N ASN A 107 -41.05 3.72 -8.40
CA ASN A 107 -40.35 2.98 -7.36
C ASN A 107 -40.36 3.90 -6.13
N THR A 108 -41.32 3.59 -5.27
CA THR A 108 -41.62 4.20 -3.98
C THR A 108 -40.49 3.98 -2.97
N ASN A 109 -39.36 4.64 -3.19
CA ASN A 109 -38.33 4.89 -2.18
C ASN A 109 -37.78 6.33 -2.30
N THR A 110 -38.50 7.24 -2.97
CA THR A 110 -38.31 8.67 -2.78
C THR A 110 -38.92 9.08 -1.44
N PRO A 111 -38.19 9.77 -0.55
CA PRO A 111 -38.74 10.34 0.67
C PRO A 111 -39.99 11.16 0.33
N GLU A 112 -41.02 11.08 1.16
CA GLU A 112 -42.26 11.86 1.03
C GLU A 112 -42.05 13.39 1.14
N ASP A 113 -40.82 13.85 1.29
CA ASP A 113 -40.41 15.25 1.32
C ASP A 113 -39.32 15.53 0.29
N ALA A 114 -39.69 16.00 -0.91
CA ALA A 114 -38.91 16.95 -1.71
C ALA A 114 -39.71 17.38 -2.94
N SER A 115 -39.92 18.68 -3.10
CA SER A 115 -40.28 19.29 -4.37
C SER A 115 -39.19 19.00 -5.41
N VAL A 116 -39.31 17.89 -6.16
CA VAL A 116 -38.35 17.56 -7.21
C VAL A 116 -38.32 18.71 -8.22
N ARG A 117 -37.21 19.43 -8.25
CA ARG A 117 -36.97 20.51 -9.21
C ARG A 117 -37.00 19.92 -10.61
N ILE A 118 -37.85 20.50 -11.48
CA ILE A 118 -37.86 20.17 -12.90
C ILE A 118 -36.53 20.63 -13.51
N VAL A 119 -35.88 19.70 -14.21
CA VAL A 119 -34.66 19.94 -14.97
C VAL A 119 -34.91 21.01 -16.02
N THR A 120 -34.00 21.95 -16.13
CA THR A 120 -34.03 23.02 -17.15
C THR A 120 -33.17 22.63 -18.35
N GLU A 121 -33.36 23.30 -19.49
CA GLU A 121 -32.45 23.11 -20.64
C GLU A 121 -30.99 23.44 -20.30
N GLN A 122 -30.76 24.39 -19.38
CA GLN A 122 -29.44 24.73 -18.90
C GLN A 122 -28.81 23.58 -18.09
N ASP A 123 -29.60 22.88 -17.28
CA ASP A 123 -29.10 21.70 -16.56
C ASP A 123 -28.68 20.59 -17.54
N ILE A 124 -29.45 20.40 -18.63
CA ILE A 124 -29.11 19.47 -19.72
C ILE A 124 -27.84 19.92 -20.46
N ASP A 125 -27.64 21.23 -20.69
CA ASP A 125 -26.42 21.77 -21.31
C ASP A 125 -25.17 21.53 -20.47
N VAL A 126 -25.28 21.75 -19.16
CA VAL A 126 -24.18 21.52 -18.22
C VAL A 126 -23.77 20.06 -18.22
N PHE A 127 -24.76 19.15 -18.09
CA PHE A 127 -24.54 17.71 -18.22
C PHE A 127 -23.88 17.34 -19.55
N ALA A 128 -24.42 17.85 -20.66
CA ALA A 128 -23.93 17.56 -21.99
C ALA A 128 -22.48 18.03 -22.21
N THR A 129 -22.12 19.15 -21.56
CA THR A 129 -20.75 19.67 -21.59
C THR A 129 -19.79 18.79 -20.79
N HIS A 130 -20.20 18.28 -19.62
CA HIS A 130 -19.35 17.44 -18.75
C HIS A 130 -18.86 16.16 -19.44
N ILE A 131 -19.68 15.56 -20.31
CA ILE A 131 -19.32 14.34 -21.05
C ILE A 131 -19.19 14.56 -22.56
N ASN A 132 -19.11 15.81 -23.02
CA ASN A 132 -18.94 16.19 -24.43
C ASN A 132 -19.96 15.53 -25.39
N VAL A 133 -21.26 15.62 -25.09
CA VAL A 133 -22.33 15.14 -25.99
C VAL A 133 -22.30 15.89 -27.32
N THR A 134 -22.52 15.18 -28.42
CA THR A 134 -22.55 15.81 -29.76
C THR A 134 -23.69 16.81 -29.85
N SER A 135 -23.47 17.94 -30.55
CA SER A 135 -24.49 18.98 -30.69
C SER A 135 -25.78 18.44 -31.31
N GLN A 136 -25.67 17.48 -32.25
CA GLN A 136 -26.83 16.84 -32.87
C GLN A 136 -27.68 16.05 -31.87
N SER A 137 -27.07 15.24 -31.00
CA SER A 137 -27.81 14.51 -29.97
C SER A 137 -28.39 15.45 -28.91
N LEU A 138 -27.64 16.48 -28.52
CA LEU A 138 -28.11 17.48 -27.56
C LEU A 138 -29.36 18.21 -28.06
N THR A 139 -29.39 18.64 -29.33
CA THR A 139 -30.58 19.25 -29.93
C THR A 139 -31.78 18.30 -29.90
N LYS A 140 -31.60 17.03 -30.30
CA LYS A 140 -32.68 16.03 -30.26
C LYS A 140 -33.24 15.84 -28.85
N VAL A 141 -32.37 15.72 -27.85
CA VAL A 141 -32.75 15.57 -26.43
C VAL A 141 -33.58 16.77 -25.97
N LYS A 142 -33.12 17.98 -26.27
CA LYS A 142 -33.82 19.22 -25.87
C LYS A 142 -35.18 19.36 -26.54
N GLU A 143 -35.26 19.14 -27.85
CA GLU A 143 -36.53 19.20 -28.59
C GLU A 143 -37.54 18.20 -28.03
N LYS A 144 -37.08 16.98 -27.71
CA LYS A 144 -37.90 15.93 -27.12
C LYS A 144 -38.37 16.30 -25.72
N PHE A 145 -37.47 16.80 -24.87
CA PHE A 145 -37.79 17.25 -23.51
C PHE A 145 -38.78 18.43 -23.52
N ALA A 146 -38.56 19.41 -24.39
CA ALA A 146 -39.41 20.60 -24.52
C ALA A 146 -40.86 20.24 -24.92
N ALA A 147 -41.05 19.19 -25.72
CA ALA A 147 -42.35 18.70 -26.17
C ALA A 147 -43.21 18.05 -25.07
N TYR A 148 -42.65 17.75 -23.90
CA TYR A 148 -43.38 17.14 -22.79
C TYR A 148 -44.09 18.17 -21.89
N GLY A 149 -45.22 17.74 -21.31
CA GLY A 149 -45.92 18.47 -20.26
C GLY A 149 -45.21 18.36 -18.90
N ASP A 150 -45.68 19.11 -17.91
CA ASP A 150 -45.00 19.23 -16.61
C ASP A 150 -44.92 17.89 -15.85
N ILE A 151 -45.93 17.03 -15.98
CA ILE A 151 -45.98 15.72 -15.32
C ILE A 151 -44.89 14.80 -15.90
N GLU A 152 -44.78 14.72 -17.22
CA GLU A 152 -43.75 13.95 -17.90
C GLU A 152 -42.35 14.51 -17.63
N LYS A 153 -42.20 15.84 -17.64
CA LYS A 153 -40.92 16.50 -17.31
C LYS A 153 -40.47 16.18 -15.88
N MET A 154 -41.39 16.10 -14.93
CA MET A 154 -41.08 15.71 -13.56
C MET A 154 -40.55 14.28 -13.48
N ALA A 155 -41.18 13.33 -14.21
CA ALA A 155 -40.71 11.94 -14.29
C ALA A 155 -39.30 11.83 -14.91
N ILE A 156 -39.04 12.56 -16.00
CA ILE A 156 -37.72 12.63 -16.63
C ILE A 156 -36.69 13.21 -15.64
N SER A 157 -37.07 14.27 -14.91
CA SER A 157 -36.20 14.97 -13.96
C SER A 157 -35.71 14.07 -12.83
N VAL A 158 -36.56 13.19 -12.30
CA VAL A 158 -36.16 12.23 -11.25
C VAL A 158 -35.02 11.33 -11.74
N SER A 159 -35.16 10.75 -12.93
CA SER A 159 -34.11 9.90 -13.51
C SER A 159 -32.85 10.68 -13.94
N PHE A 160 -33.01 11.94 -14.33
CA PHE A 160 -31.90 12.81 -14.73
C PHE A 160 -30.96 13.12 -13.55
N TRP A 161 -31.51 13.44 -12.37
CA TRP A 161 -30.66 13.75 -11.21
C TRP A 161 -29.82 12.55 -10.75
N VAL A 162 -30.35 11.32 -10.87
CA VAL A 162 -29.58 10.09 -10.62
C VAL A 162 -28.47 9.91 -11.66
N LEU A 163 -28.74 10.21 -12.94
CA LEU A 163 -27.73 10.21 -14.00
C LEU A 163 -26.64 11.26 -13.75
N GLN A 164 -27.02 12.48 -13.35
CA GLN A 164 -26.09 13.56 -13.07
C GLN A 164 -25.11 13.17 -11.95
N GLU A 165 -25.61 12.66 -10.83
CA GLU A 165 -24.78 12.23 -9.70
C GLU A 165 -23.79 11.12 -10.11
N ALA A 166 -24.26 10.10 -10.85
CA ALA A 166 -23.40 9.04 -11.36
C ALA A 166 -22.35 9.55 -12.36
N THR A 167 -22.69 10.59 -13.13
CA THR A 167 -21.80 11.20 -14.12
C THR A 167 -20.71 12.03 -13.48
N ASP A 168 -21.05 12.87 -12.49
CA ASP A 168 -20.08 13.73 -11.81
C ASP A 168 -19.01 12.87 -11.09
N ALA A 169 -19.41 11.79 -10.43
CA ALA A 169 -18.49 10.82 -9.83
C ALA A 169 -17.58 10.15 -10.87
N LEU A 170 -18.13 9.75 -12.03
CA LEU A 170 -17.37 9.12 -13.10
C LEU A 170 -16.36 10.07 -13.74
N VAL A 171 -16.79 11.29 -14.09
CA VAL A 171 -15.97 12.32 -14.73
C VAL A 171 -14.83 12.74 -13.81
N GLN A 172 -15.07 12.90 -12.51
CA GLN A 172 -14.01 13.17 -11.53
C GLN A 172 -12.94 12.07 -11.58
N ARG A 173 -13.34 10.80 -11.44
CA ARG A 173 -12.40 9.65 -11.45
C ARG A 173 -11.58 9.57 -12.74
N ILE A 174 -12.24 9.72 -13.90
CA ILE A 174 -11.58 9.73 -15.21
C ILE A 174 -10.59 10.89 -15.32
N SER A 175 -10.96 12.08 -14.83
CA SER A 175 -10.10 13.28 -14.89
C SER A 175 -8.84 13.12 -14.04
N LEU A 176 -8.95 12.60 -12.80
CA LEU A 176 -7.78 12.37 -11.94
C LEU A 176 -6.83 11.33 -12.55
N LEU A 177 -7.38 10.22 -13.08
CA LEU A 177 -6.59 9.18 -13.73
C LEU A 177 -5.89 9.72 -14.98
N ALA A 178 -6.63 10.37 -15.87
CA ALA A 178 -6.11 10.91 -17.13
C ALA A 178 -5.03 11.99 -16.89
N ALA A 179 -5.15 12.78 -15.83
CA ALA A 179 -4.11 13.71 -15.42
C ALA A 179 -2.86 12.98 -14.91
N PHE A 180 -3.01 11.93 -14.09
CA PHE A 180 -1.88 11.17 -13.55
C PHE A 180 -1.12 10.41 -14.63
N VAL A 181 -1.82 9.76 -15.57
CA VAL A 181 -1.21 9.02 -16.67
C VAL A 181 -0.84 9.90 -17.87
N LYS A 182 -0.90 11.24 -17.70
CA LYS A 182 -0.50 12.25 -18.69
C LYS A 182 -1.24 12.21 -20.03
N ILE A 183 -2.46 11.67 -20.05
CA ILE A 183 -3.37 11.76 -21.20
C ILE A 183 -3.83 13.20 -21.40
N THR A 184 -4.14 13.89 -20.30
CA THR A 184 -4.48 15.32 -20.34
C THR A 184 -3.31 16.18 -19.92
N SER A 185 -3.07 17.26 -20.67
CA SER A 185 -2.11 18.29 -20.27
C SER A 185 -2.74 19.18 -19.20
N GLN A 186 -2.12 19.19 -18.01
CA GLN A 186 -2.49 20.08 -16.92
C GLN A 186 -1.34 21.04 -16.65
N ASN A 187 -1.66 22.25 -16.18
CA ASN A 187 -0.64 23.05 -15.50
C ASN A 187 -0.20 22.32 -14.24
N ILE A 188 1.00 22.60 -13.73
CA ILE A 188 1.50 21.97 -12.51
C ILE A 188 1.59 23.01 -11.39
N TYR A 189 1.35 22.57 -10.17
CA TYR A 189 1.62 23.32 -8.95
C TYR A 189 3.12 23.27 -8.64
N THR A 190 3.64 24.27 -7.92
CA THR A 190 4.98 24.18 -7.35
C THR A 190 4.96 23.27 -6.11
N ILE A 191 6.13 22.80 -5.65
CA ILE A 191 6.20 22.02 -4.40
C ILE A 191 5.68 22.78 -3.18
N ALA A 192 5.88 24.11 -3.14
CA ALA A 192 5.35 24.97 -2.08
C ALA A 192 3.82 25.05 -2.13
N ASP A 193 3.23 25.13 -3.32
CA ASP A 193 1.77 25.07 -3.47
C ASP A 193 1.22 23.72 -2.97
N VAL A 194 1.90 22.61 -3.29
CA VAL A 194 1.51 21.28 -2.78
C VAL A 194 1.55 21.23 -1.25
N GLN A 195 2.60 21.79 -0.64
CA GLN A 195 2.68 21.90 0.83
C GLN A 195 1.50 22.67 1.42
N HIS A 196 1.17 23.83 0.84
CA HIS A 196 0.03 24.64 1.29
C HIS A 196 -1.33 23.97 1.04
N ILE A 197 -1.48 23.24 -0.07
CA ILE A 197 -2.68 22.43 -0.35
C ILE A 197 -2.86 21.36 0.73
N LEU A 198 -1.80 20.59 1.02
CA LEU A 198 -1.85 19.51 2.00
C LEU A 198 -1.95 20.01 3.45
N ALA A 199 -1.49 21.22 3.74
CA ALA A 199 -1.70 21.89 5.03
C ALA A 199 -3.13 22.46 5.19
N GLY A 200 -3.92 22.51 4.11
CA GLY A 200 -5.25 23.13 4.11
C GLY A 200 -5.25 24.66 4.00
N ASP A 201 -4.10 25.27 3.68
CA ASP A 201 -3.95 26.73 3.51
C ASP A 201 -4.62 27.22 2.21
N ILE A 202 -4.76 26.34 1.21
CA ILE A 202 -5.42 26.64 -0.07
C ILE A 202 -6.78 25.93 -0.12
N ALA A 203 -7.84 26.70 0.07
CA ALA A 203 -9.22 26.19 0.10
C ALA A 203 -9.78 25.79 -1.27
N THR A 204 -9.15 26.21 -2.37
CA THR A 204 -9.64 25.92 -3.73
C THR A 204 -8.47 25.55 -4.63
N TYR A 205 -8.40 24.27 -4.99
CA TYR A 205 -7.44 23.72 -5.93
C TYR A 205 -8.13 22.70 -6.85
N SER A 206 -7.45 22.32 -7.93
CA SER A 206 -7.95 21.31 -8.86
C SER A 206 -7.29 19.96 -8.56
N ASP A 207 -8.10 18.95 -8.25
CA ASP A 207 -7.63 17.57 -8.02
C ASP A 207 -6.87 17.02 -9.23
N ALA A 208 -7.35 17.30 -10.45
CA ALA A 208 -6.66 16.87 -11.68
C ALA A 208 -5.30 17.56 -11.82
N GLN A 209 -5.21 18.85 -11.46
CA GLN A 209 -3.96 19.59 -11.47
C GLN A 209 -2.98 19.07 -10.41
N LEU A 210 -3.47 18.75 -9.20
CA LEU A 210 -2.66 18.14 -8.14
C LEU A 210 -2.18 16.74 -8.56
N SER A 211 -3.05 15.92 -9.14
CA SER A 211 -2.71 14.59 -9.68
C SER A 211 -1.59 14.67 -10.72
N ALA A 212 -1.69 15.58 -11.70
CA ALA A 212 -0.64 15.82 -12.68
C ALA A 212 0.66 16.34 -12.04
N THR A 213 0.55 17.16 -10.99
CA THR A 213 1.72 17.68 -10.26
C THR A 213 2.46 16.56 -9.54
N VAL A 214 1.74 15.69 -8.82
CA VAL A 214 2.33 14.51 -8.15
C VAL A 214 3.08 13.66 -9.17
N ARG A 215 2.46 13.37 -10.32
CA ARG A 215 3.11 12.63 -11.38
C ARG A 215 4.39 13.33 -11.88
N TYR A 216 4.30 14.62 -12.15
CA TYR A 216 5.41 15.41 -12.64
C TYR A 216 6.60 15.37 -11.66
N LEU A 217 6.35 15.55 -10.36
CA LEU A 217 7.41 15.52 -9.33
C LEU A 217 8.08 14.15 -9.24
N MET A 218 7.31 13.07 -9.38
CA MET A 218 7.85 11.70 -9.39
C MET A 218 8.80 11.46 -10.58
N ASP A 219 8.47 11.97 -11.77
CA ASP A 219 9.26 11.73 -12.98
C ASP A 219 10.50 12.63 -13.11
N ASN A 220 10.51 13.80 -12.47
CA ASN A 220 11.55 14.82 -12.64
C ASN A 220 12.59 14.86 -11.48
N GLY A 221 12.68 13.78 -10.69
CA GLY A 221 13.66 13.67 -9.60
C GLY A 221 13.35 14.53 -8.37
N GLU A 222 12.15 15.12 -8.28
CA GLU A 222 11.68 15.87 -7.11
C GLU A 222 10.91 14.98 -6.11
N GLY A 223 10.87 13.66 -6.35
CA GLY A 223 10.16 12.71 -5.49
C GLY A 223 10.62 12.73 -4.03
N PHE A 224 11.90 13.00 -3.75
CA PHE A 224 12.37 13.12 -2.36
C PHE A 224 11.74 14.33 -1.63
N ALA A 225 11.66 15.49 -2.29
CA ALA A 225 11.01 16.68 -1.70
C ALA A 225 9.51 16.45 -1.48
N LEU A 226 8.87 15.72 -2.40
CA LEU A 226 7.49 15.28 -2.26
C LEU A 226 7.34 14.31 -1.07
N ALA A 227 8.25 13.35 -0.87
CA ALA A 227 8.20 12.42 0.27
C ALA A 227 8.20 13.16 1.62
N ASN A 228 9.02 14.18 1.78
CA ASN A 228 9.05 15.01 3.01
C ASN A 228 7.75 15.79 3.21
N THR A 229 7.21 16.35 2.12
CA THR A 229 5.93 17.08 2.14
C THR A 229 4.76 16.16 2.53
N VAL A 230 4.74 14.94 1.97
CA VAL A 230 3.72 13.93 2.28
C VAL A 230 3.88 13.41 3.71
N TYR A 231 5.11 13.21 4.20
CA TYR A 231 5.37 12.79 5.58
C TYR A 231 4.69 13.75 6.58
N GLU A 232 4.89 15.06 6.43
CA GLU A 232 4.32 16.04 7.37
C GLU A 232 2.79 15.99 7.37
N HIS A 233 2.18 15.90 6.19
CA HIS A 233 0.74 15.78 6.04
C HIS A 233 0.20 14.48 6.68
N LEU A 234 0.74 13.33 6.30
CA LEU A 234 0.24 12.02 6.74
C LEU A 234 0.52 11.73 8.22
N ARG A 235 1.53 12.38 8.81
CA ARG A 235 1.79 12.34 10.25
C ARG A 235 0.71 13.08 11.04
N ILE A 236 0.26 14.23 10.55
CA ILE A 236 -0.76 15.06 11.22
C ILE A 236 -2.15 14.46 11.05
N GLU A 237 -2.52 14.10 9.82
CA GLU A 237 -3.84 13.54 9.49
C GLU A 237 -4.07 12.14 10.09
N ALA A 238 -2.98 11.43 10.43
CA ALA A 238 -3.00 10.09 11.01
C ALA A 238 -3.91 9.12 10.23
N LEU A 239 -3.86 9.19 8.89
CA LEU A 239 -4.73 8.40 8.01
C LEU A 239 -4.60 6.89 8.23
N TYR A 240 -3.49 6.42 8.79
CA TYR A 240 -3.27 5.02 9.19
C TYR A 240 -4.28 4.47 10.21
N LYS A 241 -5.02 5.34 10.90
CA LYS A 241 -6.10 4.98 11.83
C LYS A 241 -7.47 4.87 11.16
N LYS A 242 -7.64 5.43 9.95
CA LYS A 242 -8.91 5.40 9.22
C LYS A 242 -9.14 4.02 8.59
N VAL A 243 -10.38 3.54 8.67
CA VAL A 243 -10.81 2.27 8.08
C VAL A 243 -11.51 2.46 6.73
N GLN A 244 -12.05 3.65 6.50
CA GLN A 244 -12.80 4.02 5.30
C GLN A 244 -12.21 5.29 4.69
N TYR A 245 -12.21 5.33 3.36
CA TYR A 245 -11.68 6.45 2.57
C TYR A 245 -12.66 6.77 1.46
N THR A 246 -12.81 8.06 1.16
CA THR A 246 -13.35 8.48 -0.12
C THR A 246 -12.44 8.02 -1.25
N TRP A 247 -12.97 7.94 -2.47
CA TRP A 247 -12.17 7.54 -3.62
C TRP A 247 -10.98 8.48 -3.87
N THR A 248 -11.19 9.80 -3.71
CA THR A 248 -10.13 10.81 -3.86
C THR A 248 -9.04 10.66 -2.79
N GLU A 249 -9.42 10.41 -1.52
CA GLU A 249 -8.44 10.11 -0.47
C GLU A 249 -7.65 8.83 -0.79
N ALA A 250 -8.32 7.76 -1.23
CA ALA A 250 -7.66 6.51 -1.61
C ALA A 250 -6.72 6.69 -2.81
N PHE A 251 -7.12 7.48 -3.80
CA PHE A 251 -6.32 7.83 -4.97
C PHE A 251 -5.03 8.56 -4.57
N PHE A 252 -5.14 9.66 -3.83
CA PHE A 252 -3.97 10.43 -3.43
C PHE A 252 -3.10 9.67 -2.43
N LEU A 253 -3.69 8.94 -1.47
CA LEU A 253 -2.92 8.08 -0.57
C LEU A 253 -2.12 7.04 -1.36
N THR A 254 -2.72 6.38 -2.35
CA THR A 254 -2.02 5.43 -3.22
C THR A 254 -0.86 6.11 -3.93
N ALA A 255 -1.10 7.24 -4.60
CA ALA A 255 -0.06 7.99 -5.32
C ALA A 255 1.08 8.43 -4.39
N PHE A 256 0.74 8.96 -3.22
CA PHE A 256 1.68 9.46 -2.24
C PHE A 256 2.52 8.37 -1.61
N LEU A 257 1.96 7.17 -1.34
CA LEU A 257 2.72 6.06 -0.77
C LEU A 257 3.79 5.52 -1.72
N HIS A 258 3.59 5.59 -3.05
CA HIS A 258 4.63 5.15 -3.99
C HIS A 258 5.92 5.99 -3.86
N VAL A 259 5.80 7.25 -3.45
CA VAL A 259 6.94 8.18 -3.36
C VAL A 259 7.96 7.74 -2.30
N PRO A 260 7.66 7.68 -0.99
CA PRO A 260 8.64 7.33 0.02
C PRO A 260 9.21 5.92 -0.16
N PHE A 261 8.41 4.95 -0.64
CA PHE A 261 8.90 3.59 -0.88
C PHE A 261 9.78 3.47 -2.13
N THR A 262 9.63 4.34 -3.13
CA THR A 262 10.56 4.43 -4.27
C THR A 262 11.92 4.97 -3.82
N TYR A 263 11.91 5.95 -2.92
CA TYR A 263 13.12 6.62 -2.40
C TYR A 263 13.57 6.08 -1.04
N PHE A 264 13.11 4.89 -0.64
CA PHE A 264 13.24 4.39 0.74
C PHE A 264 14.67 4.44 1.29
N ASP A 265 15.66 4.00 0.49
CA ASP A 265 17.08 3.97 0.88
C ASP A 265 17.70 5.37 1.03
N GLN A 266 17.10 6.39 0.43
CA GLN A 266 17.57 7.78 0.54
C GLN A 266 16.95 8.53 1.71
N LEU A 267 15.93 7.96 2.34
CA LEU A 267 15.27 8.56 3.50
C LEU A 267 16.12 8.37 4.76
N ASP A 268 16.12 9.35 5.66
CA ASP A 268 16.70 9.16 6.99
C ASP A 268 15.93 8.07 7.76
N TRP A 269 16.62 7.37 8.68
CA TRP A 269 16.08 6.23 9.43
C TRP A 269 14.75 6.53 10.13
N MET A 270 14.55 7.76 10.65
CA MET A 270 13.31 8.17 11.31
C MET A 270 12.12 8.21 10.33
N TYR A 271 12.36 8.61 9.08
CA TYR A 271 11.34 8.59 8.04
C TYR A 271 11.06 7.16 7.57
N GLN A 272 12.11 6.36 7.37
CA GLN A 272 11.97 4.94 7.05
C GLN A 272 11.11 4.22 8.10
N GLU A 273 11.43 4.41 9.37
CA GLU A 273 10.69 3.84 10.51
C GLU A 273 9.23 4.26 10.50
N PHE A 274 8.95 5.55 10.26
CA PHE A 274 7.58 6.07 10.16
C PHE A 274 6.78 5.35 9.07
N TRP A 275 7.33 5.22 7.85
CA TRP A 275 6.60 4.58 6.74
C TRP A 275 6.32 3.11 7.02
N ILE A 276 7.22 2.41 7.69
CA ILE A 276 7.02 1.01 8.07
C ILE A 276 5.97 0.90 9.19
N LYS A 277 6.10 1.70 10.25
CA LYS A 277 5.20 1.66 11.42
C LYS A 277 3.76 2.05 11.09
N PHE A 278 3.57 2.97 10.16
CA PHE A 278 2.26 3.58 9.93
C PHE A 278 1.65 3.31 8.56
N TYR A 279 2.40 2.81 7.57
CA TYR A 279 1.87 2.69 6.21
C TYR A 279 2.33 1.45 5.42
N ALA A 280 3.00 0.47 6.01
CA ALA A 280 3.40 -0.77 5.34
C ALA A 280 2.22 -1.59 4.78
N LEU A 281 1.17 -1.86 5.56
CA LEU A 281 0.00 -2.59 5.10
C LEU A 281 -0.71 -1.85 3.96
N ARG A 282 -0.87 -0.53 4.10
CA ARG A 282 -1.48 0.30 3.06
C ARG A 282 -0.62 0.38 1.80
N ALA A 283 0.69 0.48 1.94
CA ALA A 283 1.60 0.44 0.80
C ALA A 283 1.52 -0.91 0.07
N GLN A 284 1.49 -2.02 0.81
CA GLN A 284 1.32 -3.36 0.24
C GLN A 284 -0.04 -3.51 -0.47
N THR A 285 -1.08 -2.91 0.10
CA THR A 285 -2.42 -2.85 -0.49
C THR A 285 -2.42 -1.99 -1.76
N ALA A 286 -1.72 -0.85 -1.76
CA ALA A 286 -1.49 0.04 -2.90
C ALA A 286 -0.61 -0.57 -4.02
N GLY A 287 -0.24 -1.85 -3.91
CA GLY A 287 0.56 -2.56 -4.91
C GLY A 287 2.05 -2.24 -4.88
N ILE A 288 2.55 -1.59 -3.82
CA ILE A 288 3.99 -1.39 -3.63
C ILE A 288 4.62 -2.73 -3.25
N PRO A 289 5.69 -3.18 -3.94
CA PRO A 289 6.32 -4.46 -3.65
C PRO A 289 7.26 -4.33 -2.43
N ILE A 290 6.70 -4.21 -1.23
CA ILE A 290 7.48 -3.96 0.01
C ILE A 290 8.56 -5.00 0.23
N THR A 291 8.28 -6.27 -0.08
CA THR A 291 9.29 -7.33 -0.05
C THR A 291 10.54 -6.96 -0.86
N TYR A 292 10.36 -6.45 -2.08
CA TYR A 292 11.47 -6.03 -2.93
C TYR A 292 12.15 -4.77 -2.38
N VAL A 293 11.38 -3.80 -1.87
CA VAL A 293 11.94 -2.59 -1.23
C VAL A 293 12.86 -2.97 -0.07
N PHE A 294 12.42 -3.88 0.80
CA PHE A 294 13.22 -4.31 1.96
C PHE A 294 14.41 -5.18 1.55
N GLN A 295 14.25 -6.08 0.58
CA GLN A 295 15.37 -6.85 0.02
C GLN A 295 16.43 -5.93 -0.60
N LYS A 296 15.99 -4.90 -1.33
CA LYS A 296 16.85 -3.87 -1.92
C LYS A 296 17.61 -3.10 -0.86
N HIS A 297 16.89 -2.63 0.18
CA HIS A 297 17.47 -1.93 1.31
C HIS A 297 18.54 -2.77 2.02
N LEU A 298 18.21 -4.02 2.36
CA LEU A 298 19.14 -4.96 2.96
C LEU A 298 20.34 -5.27 2.06
N TYR A 299 20.19 -5.21 0.73
CA TYR A 299 21.29 -5.47 -0.19
C TYR A 299 22.22 -4.27 -0.38
N TYR A 300 21.68 -3.05 -0.47
CA TYR A 300 22.48 -1.84 -0.78
C TYR A 300 23.04 -1.14 0.46
N GLU A 301 22.36 -1.21 1.60
CA GLU A 301 22.79 -0.51 2.83
C GLU A 301 23.70 -1.36 3.72
N THR A 302 24.06 -2.57 3.31
CA THR A 302 24.84 -3.51 4.14
C THR A 302 26.17 -3.82 3.48
N ASN A 303 27.27 -3.51 4.17
CA ASN A 303 28.62 -3.78 3.67
C ASN A 303 29.19 -5.09 4.23
N ASN A 304 28.59 -5.59 5.32
CA ASN A 304 29.00 -6.79 6.04
C ASN A 304 27.78 -7.46 6.71
N LEU A 305 28.01 -8.63 7.31
CA LEU A 305 26.93 -9.43 7.94
C LEU A 305 26.33 -8.79 9.19
N ALA A 306 27.09 -7.99 9.94
CA ALA A 306 26.58 -7.28 11.10
C ALA A 306 25.68 -6.10 10.70
N ASP A 307 26.08 -5.33 9.69
CA ASP A 307 25.23 -4.29 9.09
C ASP A 307 23.92 -4.92 8.59
N PHE A 308 24.00 -6.09 7.94
CA PHE A 308 22.82 -6.83 7.51
C PHE A 308 21.92 -7.21 8.68
N ALA A 309 22.47 -7.76 9.76
CA ALA A 309 21.69 -8.10 10.95
C ALA A 309 21.04 -6.84 11.55
N LEU A 310 21.78 -5.73 11.67
CA LEU A 310 21.28 -4.46 12.21
C LEU A 310 20.11 -3.91 11.38
N GLN A 311 20.25 -3.83 10.05
CA GLN A 311 19.18 -3.34 9.18
C GLN A 311 17.98 -4.28 9.17
N ASN A 312 18.20 -5.59 9.20
CA ASN A 312 17.12 -6.57 9.27
C ASN A 312 16.29 -6.40 10.54
N ILE A 313 16.96 -6.17 11.67
CA ILE A 313 16.32 -5.92 12.96
C ILE A 313 15.57 -4.60 12.99
N PHE A 314 16.14 -3.55 12.41
CA PHE A 314 15.46 -2.27 12.24
C PHE A 314 14.13 -2.46 11.50
N LEU A 315 14.15 -3.14 10.35
CA LEU A 315 12.94 -3.44 9.58
C LEU A 315 11.96 -4.32 10.36
N PHE A 316 12.46 -5.34 11.07
CA PHE A 316 11.64 -6.22 11.90
C PHE A 316 10.91 -5.44 13.00
N TYR A 317 11.63 -4.67 13.82
CA TYR A 317 11.03 -3.92 14.92
C TYR A 317 10.09 -2.81 14.44
N ALA A 318 10.44 -2.13 13.34
CA ALA A 318 9.55 -1.13 12.76
C ALA A 318 8.23 -1.76 12.28
N LEU A 319 8.27 -2.98 11.74
CA LEU A 319 7.06 -3.72 11.34
C LEU A 319 6.33 -4.34 12.54
N ASP A 320 7.06 -4.80 13.55
CA ASP A 320 6.52 -5.38 14.79
C ASP A 320 5.70 -4.37 15.60
N GLU A 321 6.11 -3.10 15.55
CA GLU A 321 5.43 -1.98 16.19
C GLU A 321 4.43 -1.27 15.26
N ASN A 322 3.97 -1.93 14.19
CA ASN A 322 3.06 -1.29 13.23
C ASN A 322 1.68 -1.00 13.84
N GLU A 323 1.24 0.26 13.69
CA GLU A 323 -0.01 0.78 14.28
C GLU A 323 -1.18 0.86 13.28
N GLU A 324 -1.05 0.28 12.10
CA GLU A 324 -2.10 0.37 11.09
C GLU A 324 -3.36 -0.37 11.51
N VAL A 325 -4.48 0.36 11.43
CA VAL A 325 -5.80 -0.18 11.68
C VAL A 325 -6.38 -0.75 10.39
N MET A 326 -6.86 -1.99 10.45
CA MET A 326 -7.54 -2.72 9.38
C MET A 326 -8.89 -3.26 9.85
N LEU A 327 -9.77 -3.62 8.90
CA LEU A 327 -11.09 -4.18 9.21
C LEU A 327 -11.28 -5.53 8.54
N LEU A 328 -10.83 -6.58 9.24
CA LEU A 328 -10.89 -7.97 8.79
C LEU A 328 -12.33 -8.48 8.66
N HIS A 329 -13.20 -8.14 9.63
CA HIS A 329 -14.61 -8.51 9.62
C HIS A 329 -15.50 -7.31 10.00
N PRO A 330 -16.67 -7.09 9.33
CA PRO A 330 -17.57 -6.00 9.70
C PRO A 330 -18.03 -6.01 11.16
N GLU A 331 -18.10 -7.19 11.79
CA GLU A 331 -18.60 -7.34 13.17
C GLU A 331 -17.49 -7.46 14.23
N SER A 332 -16.22 -7.71 13.86
CA SER A 332 -15.13 -7.91 14.82
C SER A 332 -14.52 -6.61 15.36
N GLY A 333 -14.97 -5.47 14.84
CA GLY A 333 -14.32 -4.18 15.08
C GLY A 333 -12.94 -4.07 14.40
N PRO A 334 -12.30 -2.90 14.52
CA PRO A 334 -10.97 -2.65 13.97
C PRO A 334 -9.90 -3.52 14.65
N THR A 335 -8.94 -4.00 13.87
CA THR A 335 -7.77 -4.75 14.33
C THR A 335 -6.50 -3.98 13.98
N ILE A 336 -5.54 -3.93 14.90
CA ILE A 336 -4.22 -3.31 14.64
C ILE A 336 -3.29 -4.39 14.08
N LEU A 337 -2.47 -4.05 13.07
CA LEU A 337 -1.57 -5.02 12.44
C LEU A 337 -0.63 -5.70 13.43
N LYS A 338 0.01 -4.96 14.34
CA LYS A 338 0.90 -5.58 15.33
C LYS A 338 0.24 -6.68 16.14
N ASP A 339 -1.01 -6.48 16.56
CA ASP A 339 -1.75 -7.47 17.36
C ASP A 339 -1.98 -8.76 16.55
N LEU A 340 -2.26 -8.62 15.25
CA LEU A 340 -2.40 -9.74 14.33
C LEU A 340 -1.07 -10.48 14.10
N LEU A 341 0.03 -9.73 13.92
CA LEU A 341 1.37 -10.29 13.74
C LEU A 341 1.83 -11.05 14.99
N HIS A 342 1.58 -10.51 16.18
CA HIS A 342 1.90 -11.14 17.45
C HIS A 342 1.03 -12.38 17.72
N ASP A 343 -0.28 -12.31 17.43
CA ASP A 343 -1.16 -13.47 17.54
C ASP A 343 -0.72 -14.61 16.60
N TYR A 344 -0.37 -14.29 15.35
CA TYR A 344 0.17 -15.24 14.39
C TYR A 344 1.39 -15.98 14.94
N MET A 345 2.37 -15.24 15.47
CA MET A 345 3.58 -15.82 16.04
C MET A 345 3.29 -16.70 17.26
N ARG A 346 2.43 -16.22 18.15
CA ARG A 346 2.04 -16.96 19.36
C ARG A 346 1.31 -18.26 19.02
N ARG A 347 0.44 -18.23 18.02
CA ARG A 347 -0.41 -19.38 17.65
C ARG A 347 0.36 -20.46 16.91
N LEU A 348 1.30 -20.08 16.05
CA LEU A 348 2.08 -21.04 15.27
C LEU A 348 3.38 -21.49 15.96
N GLY A 349 3.87 -20.75 16.95
CA GLY A 349 5.13 -21.04 17.64
C GLY A 349 6.25 -21.23 16.61
N ASP A 350 7.06 -22.27 16.76
CA ASP A 350 8.20 -22.56 15.86
C ASP A 350 7.82 -22.87 14.40
N LYS A 351 6.52 -22.98 14.09
CA LYS A 351 6.01 -23.27 12.74
C LYS A 351 5.49 -22.03 12.01
N PHE A 352 5.82 -20.83 12.45
CA PHE A 352 5.37 -19.57 11.83
C PHE A 352 5.85 -19.39 10.38
N SER A 353 6.86 -20.14 9.93
CA SER A 353 7.36 -20.13 8.55
C SER A 353 6.68 -21.17 7.65
N ASP A 354 5.82 -22.05 8.19
CA ASP A 354 5.09 -23.06 7.43
C ASP A 354 4.01 -22.40 6.54
N GLY A 355 4.19 -22.52 5.23
CA GLY A 355 3.29 -21.93 4.24
C GLY A 355 1.85 -22.45 4.32
N TYR A 356 1.63 -23.73 4.65
CA TYR A 356 0.27 -24.29 4.77
C TYR A 356 -0.43 -23.78 6.03
N LEU A 357 0.28 -23.73 7.16
CA LEU A 357 -0.28 -23.19 8.41
C LEU A 357 -0.55 -21.69 8.30
N ARG A 358 0.31 -20.95 7.58
CA ARG A 358 0.06 -19.54 7.26
C ARG A 358 -1.22 -19.35 6.46
N GLU A 359 -1.41 -20.13 5.39
CA GLU A 359 -2.65 -20.04 4.60
C GLU A 359 -3.89 -20.37 5.42
N ALA A 360 -3.82 -21.39 6.28
CA ALA A 360 -4.91 -21.75 7.19
C ALA A 360 -5.24 -20.61 8.17
N TYR A 361 -4.22 -19.97 8.76
CA TYR A 361 -4.39 -18.81 9.63
C TYR A 361 -5.05 -17.65 8.90
N ILE A 362 -4.59 -17.32 7.69
CA ILE A 362 -5.17 -16.25 6.88
C ILE A 362 -6.64 -16.56 6.59
N ASP A 363 -6.93 -17.75 6.06
CA ASP A 363 -8.29 -18.14 5.64
C ASP A 363 -9.30 -18.09 6.78
N GLU A 364 -8.88 -18.36 8.02
CA GLU A 364 -9.69 -18.21 9.22
C GLU A 364 -10.06 -16.74 9.49
N HIS A 365 -9.08 -15.84 9.44
CA HIS A 365 -9.27 -14.42 9.84
C HIS A 365 -10.01 -13.59 8.80
N ILE A 366 -9.93 -13.96 7.52
CA ILE A 366 -10.59 -13.23 6.42
C ILE A 366 -11.84 -13.94 5.90
N ALA A 367 -12.28 -15.04 6.53
CA ALA A 367 -13.36 -15.90 6.03
C ALA A 367 -14.62 -15.12 5.65
N GLN A 368 -14.92 -14.08 6.43
CA GLN A 368 -16.10 -13.24 6.33
C GLN A 368 -15.76 -11.81 5.86
N SER A 369 -14.53 -11.56 5.40
CA SER A 369 -14.13 -10.26 4.87
C SER A 369 -14.82 -9.99 3.53
N PRO A 370 -15.44 -8.80 3.32
CA PRO A 370 -15.97 -8.42 2.03
C PRO A 370 -14.88 -8.30 0.95
N SER A 371 -13.61 -8.14 1.35
CA SER A 371 -12.43 -8.04 0.47
C SER A 371 -11.52 -9.26 0.53
N LYS A 372 -12.10 -10.45 0.73
CA LYS A 372 -11.34 -11.68 1.01
C LYS A 372 -10.16 -11.90 0.07
N GLY A 373 -10.28 -11.62 -1.23
CA GLY A 373 -9.16 -11.79 -2.18
C GLY A 373 -7.95 -10.88 -1.88
N ILE A 374 -8.16 -9.59 -1.60
CA ILE A 374 -7.09 -8.61 -1.35
C ILE A 374 -6.42 -8.95 -0.05
N MET A 375 -7.25 -9.11 0.98
CA MET A 375 -6.78 -9.35 2.32
C MET A 375 -6.06 -10.68 2.42
N LYS A 376 -6.47 -11.69 1.63
CA LYS A 376 -5.67 -12.90 1.48
C LYS A 376 -4.28 -12.61 0.93
N HIS A 377 -4.20 -11.88 -0.18
CA HIS A 377 -2.93 -11.57 -0.84
C HIS A 377 -2.01 -10.68 0.03
N VAL A 378 -2.56 -9.60 0.58
CA VAL A 378 -1.84 -8.64 1.41
C VAL A 378 -1.37 -9.29 2.70
N LEU A 379 -2.24 -9.99 3.44
CA LEU A 379 -1.81 -10.68 4.66
C LEU A 379 -0.80 -11.79 4.37
N ARG A 380 -0.92 -12.51 3.25
CA ARG A 380 0.11 -13.46 2.82
C ARG A 380 1.47 -12.79 2.68
N LYS A 381 1.52 -11.60 2.06
CA LYS A 381 2.77 -10.84 1.88
C LYS A 381 3.29 -10.24 3.19
N MET A 382 2.42 -9.69 4.03
CA MET A 382 2.81 -9.11 5.31
C MET A 382 3.31 -10.18 6.29
N LEU A 383 2.62 -11.32 6.40
CA LEU A 383 3.07 -12.44 7.25
C LEU A 383 4.34 -13.10 6.71
N TYR A 384 4.48 -13.21 5.39
CA TYR A 384 5.75 -13.62 4.76
C TYR A 384 6.88 -12.65 5.16
N LEU A 385 6.69 -11.36 4.96
CA LEU A 385 7.69 -10.34 5.27
C LEU A 385 8.10 -10.39 6.75
N TYR A 386 7.11 -10.40 7.64
CA TYR A 386 7.32 -10.42 9.08
C TYR A 386 8.04 -11.70 9.56
N SER A 387 7.64 -12.87 9.05
CA SER A 387 8.35 -14.13 9.37
C SER A 387 9.79 -14.14 8.87
N HIS A 388 10.04 -13.70 7.64
CA HIS A 388 11.37 -13.71 7.04
C HIS A 388 12.31 -12.62 7.58
N LEU A 389 11.77 -11.51 8.07
CA LEU A 389 12.53 -10.54 8.86
C LEU A 389 12.88 -11.13 10.23
N LYS A 390 11.92 -11.75 10.93
CA LYS A 390 12.18 -12.39 12.22
C LYS A 390 13.30 -13.45 12.14
N THR A 391 13.38 -14.18 11.03
CA THR A 391 14.42 -15.19 10.78
C THR A 391 15.62 -14.67 9.99
N ALA A 392 15.67 -13.38 9.63
CA ALA A 392 16.76 -12.81 8.84
C ALA A 392 17.08 -13.52 7.52
N ASP A 393 16.07 -14.09 6.84
CA ASP A 393 16.20 -14.85 5.59
C ASP A 393 15.36 -14.27 4.43
N LEU A 394 14.99 -12.99 4.53
CA LEU A 394 14.21 -12.28 3.51
C LEU A 394 14.88 -12.24 2.13
N ILE A 395 16.21 -12.18 2.06
CA ILE A 395 16.95 -12.31 0.80
C ILE A 395 17.13 -13.80 0.52
N GLU A 396 16.32 -14.33 -0.40
CA GLU A 396 16.54 -15.67 -0.95
C GLU A 396 17.83 -15.64 -1.78
N LYS A 397 18.96 -16.12 -1.21
CA LYS A 397 20.14 -16.45 -2.03
C LYS A 397 19.70 -17.50 -3.06
N ASN A 398 19.68 -17.13 -4.35
CA ASN A 398 19.30 -17.96 -5.52
C ASN A 398 19.43 -19.47 -5.26
N ARG A 399 18.34 -20.12 -4.83
CA ARG A 399 18.30 -21.54 -4.42
C ARG A 399 18.29 -22.51 -5.61
N GLY A 400 18.92 -22.14 -6.72
CA GLY A 400 19.09 -22.99 -7.90
C GLY A 400 20.33 -23.89 -7.85
N SER A 401 21.25 -23.61 -6.93
CA SER A 401 22.48 -24.37 -6.67
C SER A 401 22.43 -25.05 -5.30
N GLU A 402 23.14 -26.17 -5.16
CA GLU A 402 23.37 -26.80 -3.85
C GLU A 402 23.95 -25.76 -2.87
N VAL A 403 23.39 -25.70 -1.65
CA VAL A 403 23.83 -24.77 -0.61
C VAL A 403 25.31 -25.03 -0.31
N THR A 404 26.16 -24.02 -0.45
CA THR A 404 27.60 -24.16 -0.18
C THR A 404 27.88 -24.14 1.32
N GLU A 405 28.99 -24.73 1.77
CA GLU A 405 29.42 -24.64 3.18
C GLU A 405 29.58 -23.18 3.64
N LYS A 406 30.02 -22.30 2.74
CA LYS A 406 30.10 -20.86 2.98
C LYS A 406 28.72 -20.25 3.22
N ASP A 407 27.70 -20.64 2.45
CA ASP A 407 26.34 -20.15 2.66
C ASP A 407 25.74 -20.62 3.98
N VAL A 408 26.00 -21.89 4.36
CA VAL A 408 25.59 -22.41 5.68
C VAL A 408 26.23 -21.58 6.79
N TYR A 409 27.53 -21.31 6.68
CA TYR A 409 28.27 -20.52 7.65
C TYR A 409 27.74 -19.08 7.77
N GLU A 410 27.60 -18.37 6.65
CA GLU A 410 27.12 -16.99 6.65
C GLU A 410 25.70 -16.88 7.20
N ASN A 411 24.79 -17.79 6.82
CA ASN A 411 23.41 -17.78 7.31
C ASN A 411 23.36 -18.05 8.82
N GLN A 412 24.10 -19.03 9.33
CA GLN A 412 24.16 -19.30 10.77
C GLN A 412 24.76 -18.11 11.55
N LEU A 413 25.76 -17.42 11.00
CA LEU A 413 26.35 -16.24 11.64
C LEU A 413 25.35 -15.07 11.66
N VAL A 414 24.62 -14.84 10.57
CA VAL A 414 23.54 -13.84 10.53
C VAL A 414 22.48 -14.15 11.58
N HIS A 415 22.00 -15.39 11.68
CA HIS A 415 21.03 -15.76 12.72
C HIS A 415 21.54 -15.48 14.13
N LEU A 416 22.79 -15.86 14.44
CA LEU A 416 23.39 -15.58 15.75
C LEU A 416 23.45 -14.07 16.04
N LEU A 417 23.85 -13.26 15.06
CA LEU A 417 23.89 -11.80 15.19
C LEU A 417 22.50 -11.19 15.30
N THR A 418 21.49 -11.75 14.64
CA THR A 418 20.10 -11.33 14.79
C THR A 418 19.56 -11.69 16.17
N TRP A 419 19.82 -12.90 16.67
CA TRP A 419 19.39 -13.34 18.00
C TRP A 419 20.10 -12.59 19.12
N TRP A 420 21.36 -12.19 18.93
CA TRP A 420 22.11 -11.37 19.88
C TRP A 420 21.35 -10.10 20.27
N MET A 421 20.68 -9.53 19.28
CA MET A 421 20.12 -8.19 19.42
C MET A 421 18.88 -8.15 20.31
N ASN A 422 18.16 -9.26 20.49
CA ASN A 422 17.01 -9.38 21.39
C ASN A 422 17.24 -10.47 22.45
N GLU A 423 17.13 -10.11 23.73
CA GLU A 423 17.34 -11.02 24.86
C GLU A 423 16.38 -12.22 24.83
N ASP A 424 15.17 -12.07 24.29
CA ASP A 424 14.19 -13.14 24.14
C ASP A 424 14.69 -14.28 23.22
N PHE A 425 15.65 -14.01 22.33
CA PHE A 425 16.24 -15.01 21.43
C PHE A 425 17.57 -15.59 21.92
N TRP A 426 18.10 -15.12 23.05
CA TRP A 426 19.31 -15.69 23.63
C TRP A 426 19.22 -17.20 23.89
N PRO A 427 18.07 -17.78 24.29
CA PRO A 427 17.94 -19.24 24.37
C PRO A 427 18.27 -19.97 23.07
N LEU A 428 18.00 -19.38 21.89
CA LEU A 428 18.34 -19.97 20.59
C LEU A 428 19.86 -19.97 20.34
N ILE A 429 20.57 -18.93 20.82
CA ILE A 429 22.04 -18.90 20.82
C ILE A 429 22.58 -20.02 21.71
N ALA A 430 21.97 -20.22 22.88
CA ALA A 430 22.40 -21.31 23.75
C ALA A 430 22.14 -22.68 23.14
N GLU A 431 20.97 -22.89 22.54
CA GLU A 431 20.64 -24.11 21.81
C GLU A 431 21.68 -24.39 20.72
N TYR A 432 22.05 -23.36 19.94
CA TYR A 432 23.05 -23.42 18.87
C TYR A 432 24.41 -23.99 19.32
N PHE A 433 24.89 -23.57 20.50
CA PHE A 433 26.21 -23.97 21.00
C PHE A 433 26.21 -25.22 21.89
N THR A 434 25.05 -25.64 22.40
CA THR A 434 24.95 -26.75 23.38
C THR A 434 24.32 -28.01 22.82
N THR A 435 23.58 -27.92 21.71
CA THR A 435 22.85 -29.07 21.14
C THR A 435 23.42 -29.51 19.79
N SER A 436 23.04 -30.72 19.37
CA SER A 436 23.46 -31.26 18.08
C SER A 436 22.46 -30.86 16.98
N HIS A 437 22.94 -30.19 15.94
CA HIS A 437 22.10 -29.66 14.85
C HIS A 437 22.23 -30.43 13.54
N THR A 438 21.23 -30.31 12.67
CA THR A 438 21.29 -30.72 11.26
C THR A 438 20.73 -29.59 10.38
N PRO A 439 21.55 -28.88 9.59
CA PRO A 439 23.00 -29.05 9.43
C PRO A 439 23.78 -28.75 10.73
N PRO A 440 25.00 -29.30 10.89
CA PRO A 440 25.81 -29.05 12.08
C PRO A 440 26.08 -27.55 12.27
N ALA A 441 26.23 -27.14 13.53
CA ALA A 441 26.69 -25.80 13.88
C ALA A 441 28.14 -25.62 13.39
N VAL A 442 28.37 -24.65 12.51
CA VAL A 442 29.69 -24.41 11.88
C VAL A 442 30.33 -23.09 12.28
N VAL A 443 29.62 -22.19 12.96
CA VAL A 443 30.11 -20.88 13.40
C VAL A 443 30.73 -21.04 14.80
N PRO A 444 32.03 -20.81 14.98
CA PRO A 444 32.64 -20.85 16.30
C PRO A 444 32.16 -19.70 17.17
N LEU A 445 31.94 -19.95 18.47
CA LEU A 445 31.56 -18.93 19.46
C LEU A 445 32.44 -17.69 19.36
N LYS A 446 33.75 -17.89 19.25
CA LYS A 446 34.73 -16.82 19.10
C LYS A 446 34.45 -15.90 17.91
N ILE A 447 34.12 -16.45 16.74
CA ILE A 447 33.85 -15.61 15.57
C ILE A 447 32.61 -14.77 15.82
N PHE A 448 31.54 -15.39 16.35
CA PHE A 448 30.33 -14.67 16.71
C PHE A 448 30.60 -13.54 17.72
N LEU A 449 31.34 -13.80 18.81
CA LEU A 449 31.69 -12.78 19.80
C LEU A 449 32.58 -11.66 19.22
N SER A 450 33.51 -12.00 18.31
CA SER A 450 34.36 -11.01 17.65
C SER A 450 33.57 -10.05 16.75
N GLN A 451 32.47 -10.52 16.15
CA GLN A 451 31.57 -9.66 15.40
C GLN A 451 30.82 -8.70 16.34
N ILE A 452 30.39 -9.15 17.52
CA ILE A 452 29.80 -8.26 18.53
C ILE A 452 30.82 -7.19 18.96
N GLN A 453 32.05 -7.59 19.28
CA GLN A 453 33.13 -6.68 19.67
C GLN A 453 33.42 -5.60 18.62
N ALA A 454 33.41 -5.97 17.34
CA ALA A 454 33.71 -5.05 16.25
C ALA A 454 32.64 -3.98 16.02
N HIS A 455 31.40 -4.22 16.46
CA HIS A 455 30.24 -3.37 16.13
C HIS A 455 29.58 -2.71 17.35
N GLU A 456 29.84 -3.16 18.58
CA GLU A 456 29.29 -2.54 19.80
C GLU A 456 30.29 -1.58 20.44
N SER A 457 29.85 -0.33 20.66
CA SER A 457 30.64 0.68 21.37
C SER A 457 30.43 0.56 22.87
N LEU A 458 31.54 0.40 23.62
CA LEU A 458 31.52 0.43 25.09
C LEU A 458 31.42 1.85 25.65
N GLU A 459 31.27 2.90 24.84
CA GLU A 459 31.04 4.26 25.36
C GLU A 459 29.63 4.45 25.91
N GLN A 460 28.69 3.57 25.55
CA GLN A 460 27.28 3.63 25.92
C GLN A 460 26.98 2.65 27.07
N ALA A 461 26.41 3.15 28.18
CA ALA A 461 26.18 2.36 29.39
C ALA A 461 25.15 1.22 29.18
N ASP A 462 24.12 1.46 28.37
CA ASP A 462 23.12 0.45 28.01
C ASP A 462 23.73 -0.72 27.22
N ARG A 463 24.74 -0.45 26.40
CA ARG A 463 25.50 -1.48 25.67
C ARG A 463 26.38 -2.29 26.61
N GLN A 464 27.09 -1.64 27.52
CA GLN A 464 27.86 -2.31 28.57
C GLN A 464 26.96 -3.25 29.38
N ASP A 465 25.82 -2.76 29.87
CA ASP A 465 24.87 -3.54 30.66
C ASP A 465 24.32 -4.75 29.90
N LYS A 466 24.02 -4.60 28.61
CA LYS A 466 23.55 -5.70 27.75
C LYS A 466 24.62 -6.79 27.60
N ILE A 467 25.87 -6.40 27.35
CA ILE A 467 26.99 -7.34 27.20
C ILE A 467 27.27 -8.07 28.52
N ILE A 468 27.17 -7.38 29.66
CA ILE A 468 27.31 -7.99 31.00
C ILE A 468 26.21 -9.04 31.22
N ARG A 469 24.94 -8.70 30.99
CA ARG A 469 23.82 -9.66 31.09
C ARG A 469 24.00 -10.85 30.16
N PHE A 470 24.55 -10.63 28.97
CA PHE A 470 24.83 -11.71 28.04
C PHE A 470 25.97 -12.62 28.49
N SER A 471 27.04 -12.03 29.05
CA SER A 471 28.13 -12.78 29.69
C SER A 471 27.59 -13.70 30.78
N GLU A 472 26.71 -13.18 31.64
CA GLU A 472 26.00 -13.96 32.66
C GLU A 472 25.13 -15.07 32.05
N PHE A 473 24.36 -14.76 31.00
CA PHE A 473 23.55 -15.73 30.27
C PHE A 473 24.39 -16.87 29.70
N LEU A 474 25.48 -16.58 28.99
CA LEU A 474 26.36 -17.59 28.39
C LEU A 474 27.01 -18.49 29.45
N ARG A 475 27.36 -17.95 30.63
CA ARG A 475 27.83 -18.75 31.76
C ARG A 475 26.75 -19.67 32.32
N SER A 476 25.53 -19.15 32.49
CA SER A 476 24.41 -19.94 32.98
C SER A 476 24.03 -21.09 32.04
N ALA A 477 24.26 -20.90 30.73
CA ALA A 477 24.09 -21.91 29.70
C ALA A 477 25.31 -22.85 29.52
N HIS A 478 26.36 -22.69 30.35
CA HIS A 478 27.62 -23.44 30.26
C HIS A 478 28.37 -23.30 28.92
N ILE A 479 28.18 -22.18 28.23
CA ILE A 479 28.87 -21.84 26.98
C ILE A 479 30.20 -21.13 27.28
N LEU A 480 30.21 -20.29 28.32
CA LEU A 480 31.42 -19.73 28.94
C LEU A 480 31.69 -20.38 30.29
N GLN A 481 32.95 -20.40 30.72
CA GLN A 481 33.33 -20.82 32.06
C GLN A 481 32.91 -19.76 33.10
N GLU A 482 32.68 -20.16 34.36
CA GLU A 482 32.25 -19.23 35.42
C GLU A 482 33.17 -18.02 35.62
N VAL A 483 34.46 -18.18 35.31
CA VAL A 483 35.51 -17.14 35.44
C VAL A 483 35.69 -16.31 34.17
N GLU A 484 35.07 -16.69 33.06
CA GLU A 484 35.16 -15.97 31.80
C GLU A 484 34.09 -14.87 31.78
N ASP A 485 34.54 -13.67 31.41
CA ASP A 485 33.66 -12.52 31.17
C ASP A 485 33.98 -11.88 29.84
N LEU A 486 32.95 -11.41 29.13
CA LEU A 486 33.12 -10.70 27.87
C LEU A 486 33.73 -9.30 28.06
N LEU A 487 33.44 -8.64 29.19
CA LEU A 487 33.97 -7.34 29.57
C LEU A 487 34.70 -7.43 30.90
N VAL A 488 35.80 -6.69 31.02
CA VAL A 488 36.54 -6.53 32.27
C VAL A 488 36.56 -5.05 32.63
N TYR A 489 36.32 -4.75 33.92
CA TYR A 489 36.49 -3.39 34.41
C TYR A 489 37.97 -3.11 34.65
N ASN A 490 38.55 -2.18 33.89
CA ASN A 490 39.93 -1.78 34.07
C ASN A 490 40.02 -0.67 35.13
N GLU A 491 40.52 -1.01 36.32
CA GLU A 491 40.65 -0.06 37.43
C GLU A 491 41.59 1.12 37.14
N GLN A 492 42.51 0.98 36.17
CA GLN A 492 43.47 2.05 35.81
C GLN A 492 42.84 3.09 34.90
N THR A 493 41.97 2.67 33.96
CA THR A 493 41.27 3.56 33.03
C THR A 493 39.91 4.00 33.56
N GLY A 494 39.36 3.27 34.55
CA GLY A 494 38.05 3.52 35.12
C GLY A 494 36.90 3.18 34.16
N ALA A 495 37.15 2.32 33.18
CA ALA A 495 36.22 1.98 32.11
C ALA A 495 36.15 0.46 31.89
N PHE A 496 35.05 0.01 31.27
CA PHE A 496 34.95 -1.36 30.78
C PHE A 496 35.73 -1.53 29.48
N GLU A 497 36.47 -2.63 29.39
CA GLU A 497 37.26 -3.03 28.22
C GLU A 497 36.87 -4.45 27.81
N TRP A 498 36.99 -4.75 26.52
CA TRP A 498 36.74 -6.10 25.99
C TRP A 498 37.78 -7.09 26.52
N ASN A 499 37.33 -8.30 26.89
CA ASN A 499 38.23 -9.35 27.35
C ASN A 499 38.89 -10.08 26.17
N ASP A 500 40.08 -9.62 25.78
CA ASP A 500 40.84 -10.24 24.70
C ASP A 500 41.19 -11.71 24.96
N GLU A 501 41.22 -12.21 26.21
CA GLU A 501 41.50 -13.63 26.44
C GLU A 501 40.34 -14.53 25.96
N VAL A 502 39.10 -14.09 26.18
CA VAL A 502 37.89 -14.76 25.70
C VAL A 502 37.71 -14.54 24.19
N LEU A 503 38.15 -13.39 23.67
CA LEU A 503 37.93 -12.98 22.28
C LEU A 503 39.08 -13.34 21.32
N VAL A 504 40.30 -13.56 21.83
CA VAL A 504 41.54 -13.79 21.05
C VAL A 504 42.20 -15.14 21.34
N SER A 505 41.97 -15.81 22.48
CA SER A 505 42.70 -17.06 22.76
C SER A 505 42.35 -18.20 21.78
N SER A 506 43.39 -18.94 21.42
CA SER A 506 43.38 -20.02 20.44
C SER A 506 43.35 -21.37 21.15
N ARG A 507 42.32 -22.17 20.91
CA ARG A 507 42.42 -23.62 20.90
C ARG A 507 41.68 -24.19 19.71
#